data_AF-A0A5M9QK40-F1
#
_entry.id   AF-A0A5M9QK40-F1
#
_cell.length_a   1.000
_cell.length_b   1.000
_cell.length_c   1.000
_cell.angle_alpha   90.00
_cell.angle_beta   90.00
_cell.angle_gamma   90.00
#
_symmetry.space_group_name_H-M   'P 1'
#
loop_
_entity.id
_entity.type
_entity.pdbx_description
1 polymer ?
#
loop_
_entity_poly.entity_id
_entity_poly.type
_entity_poly.pdbx_seq_one_letter_code
_entity_poly.pdbx_strand_id
1 'polypeptide(L)'
;MEKIRLKLKAYDHRVLDRSVASIVEAVKRTGSEICGPIPLPTRSRKYTVLRSPHVNKDSREQFEIRVHTRIIDIMSATPDTVEGLMKLDLAPEVDVEVTSMGK
;
A
#
# COMPACT_ATOMS: atom_id res chain seq x y z
N MET A 1 -18.75 8.69 14.69
CA MET A 1 -17.45 8.01 14.60
C MET A 1 -17.16 7.79 13.14
N GLU A 2 -16.21 8.56 12.62
CA GLU A 2 -15.76 8.43 11.24
C GLU A 2 -14.72 7.30 11.18
N LYS A 3 -14.95 6.36 10.26
CA LYS A 3 -14.01 5.28 9.99
C LYS A 3 -13.14 5.72 8.82
N ILE A 4 -11.83 5.65 8.98
CA ILE A 4 -10.89 5.96 7.90
C ILE A 4 -10.29 4.65 7.42
N ARG A 5 -10.34 4.42 6.12
CA ARG A 5 -9.66 3.32 5.45
C ARG A 5 -8.46 3.87 4.70
N LEU A 6 -7.29 3.33 5.02
CA LEU A 6 -6.04 3.60 4.32
C LEU A 6 -5.73 2.40 3.43
N LYS A 7 -5.55 2.65 2.13
CA LYS A 7 -5.09 1.64 1.19
C LYS A 7 -3.72 2.04 0.67
N LEU A 8 -2.73 1.23 1.02
CA LEU A 8 -1.33 1.44 0.68
C LEU A 8 -0.96 0.52 -0.47
N LYS A 9 -0.31 1.04 -1.51
CA LYS A 9 0.16 0.27 -2.67
C LYS A 9 1.63 0.56 -2.92
N ALA A 10 2.40 -0.48 -3.23
CA ALA A 10 3.78 -0.33 -3.66
C ALA A 10 4.22 -1.47 -4.57
N TYR A 11 5.31 -1.26 -5.30
CA TYR A 11 5.97 -2.30 -6.09
C TYR A 11 6.90 -3.17 -5.23
N ASP A 12 7.54 -2.61 -4.21
CA ASP A 12 8.34 -3.36 -3.23
C ASP A 12 7.57 -3.53 -1.91
N HIS A 13 7.40 -4.78 -1.49
CA HIS A 13 6.77 -5.12 -0.22
C HIS A 13 7.60 -4.69 1.00
N ARG A 14 8.92 -4.62 0.91
CA ARG A 14 9.78 -4.30 2.06
C ARG A 14 9.57 -2.87 2.53
N VAL A 15 9.52 -1.94 1.57
CA VAL A 15 9.26 -0.53 1.84
C VAL A 15 7.83 -0.34 2.32
N LEU A 16 6.87 -1.04 1.71
CA LEU A 16 5.46 -1.03 2.12
C LEU A 16 5.28 -1.47 3.57
N ASP A 17 5.90 -2.58 3.96
CA ASP A 17 5.78 -3.14 5.31
C ASP A 17 6.44 -2.22 6.36
N ARG A 18 7.54 -1.55 6.00
CA ARG A 18 8.17 -0.52 6.84
C ARG A 18 7.24 0.67 7.05
N SER A 19 6.66 1.20 5.98
CA SER A 19 5.71 2.32 6.04
C SER A 19 4.46 1.96 6.84
N VAL A 20 3.92 0.75 6.65
CA VAL A 20 2.80 0.22 7.43
C VAL A 20 3.15 0.16 8.92
N ALA A 21 4.33 -0.33 9.28
CA ALA A 21 4.77 -0.39 10.67
C ALA A 21 4.83 1.00 11.31
N SER A 22 5.41 1.99 10.60
CA SER A 22 5.46 3.38 11.07
C SER A 22 4.06 3.98 11.28
N ILE A 23 3.12 3.74 10.36
CA ILE A 23 1.73 4.20 10.48
C ILE A 23 1.05 3.55 11.69
N VAL A 24 1.21 2.23 11.86
CA VAL A 24 0.61 1.50 12.99
C VAL A 24 1.17 2.01 14.33
N GLU A 25 2.47 2.30 14.41
CA GLU A 25 3.08 2.87 15.61
C GLU A 25 2.56 4.28 15.91
N ALA A 26 2.46 5.13 14.88
CA ALA A 26 1.95 6.49 15.03
C ALA A 26 0.50 6.51 15.54
N VAL A 27 -0.37 5.67 14.97
CA VAL A 27 -1.78 5.61 15.35
C VAL A 27 -1.98 4.97 16.73
N LYS A 28 -1.11 4.03 17.13
CA LYS A 28 -1.07 3.51 18.52
C LYS A 28 -0.67 4.58 19.52
N ARG A 29 0.29 5.45 19.19
CA ARG A 29 0.75 6.54 20.07
C ARG A 29 -0.37 7.54 20.40
N THR A 30 -1.26 7.77 19.43
CA THR A 30 -2.41 8.67 19.58
C THR A 30 -3.64 8.00 20.24
N GLY A 31 -3.60 6.70 20.51
CA GLY A 31 -4.67 5.99 21.24
C GLY A 31 -5.91 5.61 20.40
N SER A 32 -5.80 5.59 19.07
CA SER A 32 -6.90 5.17 18.20
C SER A 32 -6.94 3.67 17.99
N GLU A 33 -8.15 3.10 17.93
CA GLU A 33 -8.35 1.69 17.63
C GLU A 33 -8.12 1.39 16.14
N ILE A 34 -7.22 0.43 15.88
CA ILE A 34 -6.79 0.01 14.54
C ILE A 34 -7.25 -1.43 14.30
N CYS A 35 -7.85 -1.66 13.14
CA CYS A 35 -7.85 -2.98 12.53
C CYS A 35 -6.50 -3.15 11.80
N GLY A 36 -5.70 -4.12 12.27
CA GLY A 36 -4.30 -4.30 11.89
C GLY A 36 -4.05 -4.37 10.37
N PRO A 37 -2.79 -4.33 9.92
CA PRO A 37 -2.49 -4.28 8.50
C PRO A 37 -2.93 -5.56 7.78
N ILE A 38 -4.00 -5.47 7.01
CA ILE A 38 -4.57 -6.59 6.25
C ILE A 38 -3.82 -6.69 4.92
N PRO A 39 -3.07 -7.78 4.66
CA PRO A 39 -2.52 -8.05 3.34
C PRO A 39 -3.65 -8.33 2.35
N LEU A 40 -3.70 -7.55 1.27
CA LEU A 40 -4.51 -7.94 0.13
C LEU A 40 -3.70 -8.78 -0.86
N PRO A 41 -4.36 -9.65 -1.65
CA PRO A 41 -3.69 -10.42 -2.69
C PRO A 41 -2.89 -9.51 -3.62
N THR A 42 -1.63 -9.89 -3.85
CA THR A 42 -0.73 -9.15 -4.74
C THR A 42 -1.22 -9.31 -6.18
N ARG A 43 -1.42 -8.19 -6.88
CA ARG A 43 -1.80 -8.22 -8.30
C ARG A 43 -0.53 -8.32 -9.14
N SER A 44 -0.35 -9.44 -9.82
CA SER A 44 0.75 -9.66 -10.77
C SER A 44 0.26 -9.53 -12.21
N ARG A 45 0.86 -8.62 -12.99
CA ARG A 45 0.67 -8.53 -14.44
C ARG A 45 1.91 -9.04 -15.14
N LYS A 46 1.77 -10.05 -16.00
CA LYS A 46 2.88 -10.66 -16.73
C LYS A 46 2.85 -10.22 -18.19
N TYR A 47 4.01 -9.84 -18.71
CA TYR A 47 4.21 -9.43 -20.09
C TYR A 47 5.27 -10.34 -20.70
N THR A 48 5.01 -10.85 -21.91
CA THR A 48 5.98 -11.68 -22.63
C THR A 48 6.30 -11.00 -23.94
N VAL A 49 7.58 -10.71 -24.16
CA VAL A 49 8.08 -10.06 -25.38
C VAL A 49 9.10 -10.95 -26.07
N LEU A 50 9.31 -10.73 -27.37
CA LEU A 50 10.39 -11.37 -28.11
C LEU A 50 11.70 -10.67 -27.76
N ARG A 51 12.76 -11.45 -27.52
CA ARG A 51 14.09 -10.87 -27.29
C ARG A 51 14.71 -10.32 -28.57
N SER A 52 14.46 -11.00 -29.68
CA SER A 52 14.97 -10.61 -31.00
C SER A 52 13.98 -9.69 -31.72
N PRO A 53 14.46 -8.63 -32.40
CA PRO A 53 13.61 -7.82 -33.26
C PRO A 53 13.14 -8.56 -34.52
N HIS A 54 13.82 -9.66 -34.92
CA HIS A 54 13.48 -10.42 -36.12
C HIS A 54 13.60 -11.95 -35.92
N VAL A 55 12.67 -12.68 -36.55
CA VAL A 55 12.58 -14.16 -36.76
C VAL A 55 12.52 -15.07 -35.52
N ASN A 56 13.26 -14.81 -34.45
CA ASN A 56 13.41 -15.76 -33.34
C ASN A 56 12.20 -15.77 -32.38
N LYS A 57 11.15 -16.54 -32.72
CA LYS A 57 9.86 -16.61 -31.98
C LYS A 57 9.93 -17.36 -30.64
N ASP A 58 10.86 -18.31 -30.52
CA ASP A 58 11.02 -19.15 -29.33
C ASP A 58 11.84 -18.48 -28.24
N SER A 59 12.65 -17.48 -28.62
CA SER A 59 13.39 -16.64 -27.69
C SER A 59 12.48 -15.56 -27.10
N ARG A 60 11.88 -15.87 -25.95
CA ARG A 60 10.95 -15.00 -25.21
C ARG A 60 11.55 -14.53 -23.90
N GLU A 61 11.18 -13.32 -23.50
CA GLU A 61 11.49 -12.74 -22.20
C GLU A 61 10.19 -12.43 -21.46
N GLN A 62 10.17 -12.78 -20.18
CA GLN A 62 9.00 -12.63 -19.33
C GLN A 62 9.30 -11.56 -18.29
N PHE A 63 8.51 -10.50 -18.32
CA PHE A 63 8.53 -9.44 -17.32
C PHE A 63 7.26 -9.51 -16.49
N GLU A 64 7.33 -9.06 -15.25
CA GLU A 64 6.14 -8.90 -14.43
C GLU A 64 6.16 -7.60 -13.65
N ILE A 65 4.96 -7.06 -13.44
CA ILE A 65 4.70 -5.96 -12.51
C ILE A 65 3.87 -6.54 -11.37
N ARG A 66 4.42 -6.52 -10.16
CA ARG A 66 3.72 -6.91 -8.93
C ARG A 66 3.33 -5.66 -8.17
N VAL A 67 2.06 -5.54 -7.84
CA VAL A 67 1.55 -4.48 -6.96
C VAL A 67 1.10 -5.12 -5.66
N HIS A 68 1.81 -4.82 -4.60
CA HIS A 68 1.47 -5.21 -3.24
C HIS A 68 0.49 -4.20 -2.67
N THR A 69 -0.57 -4.67 -2.02
CA THR A 69 -1.58 -3.79 -1.43
C THR A 69 -1.82 -4.18 0.03
N ARG A 70 -1.84 -3.18 0.91
CA ARG A 70 -2.19 -3.33 2.32
C ARG A 70 -3.35 -2.41 2.65
N ILE A 71 -4.26 -2.88 3.48
CA ILE A 71 -5.34 -2.05 4.03
C ILE A 71 -5.15 -1.91 5.53
N ILE A 72 -5.36 -0.70 6.02
CA ILE A 72 -5.43 -0.38 7.45
C ILE A 72 -6.75 0.34 7.67
N ASP A 73 -7.57 -0.14 8.60
CA ASP A 73 -8.81 0.53 8.97
C ASP A 73 -8.67 1.13 10.37
N ILE A 74 -8.94 2.41 10.50
CA ILE A 74 -8.99 3.14 11.77
C ILE A 74 -10.45 3.29 12.18
N MET A 75 -10.82 2.70 13.31
CA MET A 75 -12.22 2.61 13.76
C MET A 75 -12.70 3.88 14.46
N SER A 76 -11.80 4.56 15.16
CA SER A 76 -12.05 5.83 15.85
C SER A 76 -10.97 6.84 15.49
N ALA A 77 -11.24 7.69 14.51
CA ALA A 77 -10.35 8.77 14.13
C ALA A 77 -10.56 9.98 15.08
N THR A 78 -9.51 10.39 15.79
CA THR A 78 -9.46 11.67 16.50
C THR A 78 -8.85 12.74 15.57
N PRO A 79 -9.16 14.04 15.75
CA PRO A 79 -8.55 15.11 14.95
C PRO A 79 -7.02 15.04 14.96
N ASP A 80 -6.43 14.74 16.12
CA ASP A 80 -4.99 14.58 16.32
C ASP A 80 -4.41 13.43 15.47
N THR A 81 -5.17 12.34 15.28
CA THR A 81 -4.74 11.25 14.38
C THR A 81 -4.73 11.64 12.92
N VAL A 82 -5.70 12.45 12.46
CA VAL A 82 -5.75 12.90 11.07
C VAL A 82 -4.55 13.80 10.76
N GLU A 83 -4.24 14.72 11.68
CA GLU A 83 -3.08 15.60 11.55
C GLU A 83 -1.75 14.82 11.62
N GLY A 84 -1.65 13.85 12.52
CA GLY A 84 -0.47 12.98 12.64
C GLY A 84 -0.21 12.14 11.40
N LEU A 85 -1.27 11.68 10.71
CA LEU A 85 -1.15 10.93 9.45
C LEU A 85 -0.66 11.81 8.29
N MET A 86 -1.11 13.06 8.20
CA MET A 86 -0.66 13.99 7.14
C MET A 86 0.79 14.43 7.32
N LYS A 87 1.28 14.46 8.56
CA LYS A 87 2.67 14.84 8.87
C LYS A 87 3.66 13.69 8.76
N LEU A 88 3.20 12.46 8.50
CA LEU A 88 4.08 11.31 8.46
C LEU A 88 4.89 11.29 7.16
N ASP A 89 6.21 11.30 7.27
CA ASP A 89 7.11 11.13 6.12
C ASP A 89 7.07 9.69 5.63
N LEU A 90 6.31 9.46 4.56
CA LEU A 90 6.23 8.18 3.88
C LEU A 90 7.27 8.10 2.77
N ALA A 91 7.79 6.89 2.55
CA ALA A 91 8.68 6.65 1.43
C ALA A 91 7.99 7.01 0.09
N PRO A 92 8.69 7.66 -0.85
CA PRO A 92 8.09 8.15 -2.09
C PRO A 92 7.55 7.04 -3.01
N GLU A 93 7.95 5.79 -2.76
CA GLU A 93 7.59 4.61 -3.53
C GLU A 93 6.22 4.03 -3.12
N VAL A 94 5.62 4.53 -2.04
CA VAL A 94 4.35 4.05 -1.50
C VAL A 94 3.23 5.01 -1.87
N ASP A 95 2.26 4.52 -2.63
CA ASP A 95 1.02 5.20 -2.94
C ASP A 95 0.01 5.03 -1.79
N VAL A 96 -0.58 6.12 -1.33
CA VAL A 96 -1.51 6.15 -0.19
C VAL A 96 -2.85 6.70 -0.65
N GLU A 97 -3.88 5.88 -0.55
CA GLU A 97 -5.25 6.24 -0.86
C GLU A 97 -6.04 6.29 0.46
N VAL A 98 -6.57 7.47 0.79
CA VAL A 98 -7.38 7.70 2.00
C VAL A 98 -8.85 7.70 1.61
N THR A 99 -9.66 6.87 2.28
CA THR A 99 -11.11 6.83 2.09
C THR A 99 -11.79 7.03 3.44
N SER A 100 -12.50 8.15 3.60
CA SER A 100 -13.38 8.35 4.76
C SER A 100 -14.70 7.61 4.51
N MET A 101 -15.03 6.68 5.41
CA MET A 101 -16.29 5.96 5.43
C MET A 101 -17.22 6.68 6.41
N GLY A 102 -17.82 7.77 5.94
CA GLY A 102 -18.98 8.40 6.57
C GLY A 102 -20.26 7.61 6.28
N LYS A 103 -21.32 7.84 7.06
CA LYS A 103 -22.67 7.42 6.65
C LYS A 103 -23.09 8.13 5.38
#